data_AF-A0A935XYS3-F1
#
_entry.id   AF-A0A935XYS3-F1
#
_cell.length_a   1.000
_cell.length_b   1.000
_cell.length_c   1.000
_cell.angle_alpha   90.00
_cell.angle_beta   90.00
_cell.angle_gamma   90.00
#
_symmetry.space_group_name_H-M   'P 1'
#
loop_
_entity.id
_entity.type
_entity.pdbx_description
1 polymer ?
#
loop_
_entity_poly.entity_id
_entity_poly.type
_entity_poly.pdbx_seq_one_letter_code
_entity_poly.pdbx_strand_id
1 'polypeptide(L)'
;MLLKSIYNFGPEKNVYKDTVFINHSGLNIRTAVNYKQSDYFIANTLDDQRYKLIKRNAEKKIDWNYSFDDAGSKLFGIAFDGQFVIVSGCTKKNNKFYPCVYRYDTSGTAIDTFLYDNPTTGLPATYFSIEKTNDGGYILSGHKTTSIRENKKPIFLLKLNSNFNKIFEISFDLSTFVDIGVKYTFFGTYAKESEDGGYYIFSKYGNLNVFSIIIKTNSKGEVTSITYPEDNMLQTKILAHLITC
;
A
#
# COMPACT_ATOMS: atom_id res chain seq x y z
N MET A 1 17.65 31.79 -18.84
CA MET A 1 17.91 31.05 -17.59
C MET A 1 16.91 29.90 -17.55
N LEU A 2 17.26 28.75 -18.13
CA LEU A 2 16.38 27.58 -18.28
C LEU A 2 16.40 26.74 -17.00
N LEU A 3 15.25 26.58 -16.34
CA LEU A 3 15.06 25.59 -15.29
C LEU A 3 15.10 24.18 -15.91
N LYS A 4 16.11 23.38 -15.54
CA LYS A 4 16.13 21.93 -15.80
C LYS A 4 15.28 21.22 -14.74
N SER A 5 14.17 20.62 -15.16
CA SER A 5 13.48 19.57 -14.42
C SER A 5 14.13 18.22 -14.76
N ILE A 6 14.87 17.63 -13.83
CA ILE A 6 15.26 16.22 -13.89
C ILE A 6 15.11 15.65 -12.49
N TYR A 7 14.07 14.83 -12.31
CA TYR A 7 13.90 13.98 -11.14
C TYR A 7 15.06 12.98 -11.10
N ASN A 8 15.97 13.17 -10.14
CA ASN A 8 16.93 12.16 -9.74
C ASN A 8 16.66 11.82 -8.27
N PHE A 9 15.99 10.69 -8.03
CA PHE A 9 16.14 10.02 -6.74
C PHE A 9 17.59 9.52 -6.69
N GLY A 10 18.41 10.18 -5.85
CA GLY A 10 19.80 9.81 -5.64
C GLY A 10 19.94 8.40 -5.01
N PRO A 11 21.15 7.82 -5.03
CA PRO A 11 21.42 6.43 -4.65
C PRO A 11 21.49 6.20 -3.13
N GLU A 12 20.75 6.97 -2.32
CA GLU A 12 20.84 6.86 -0.87
C GLU A 12 20.05 5.66 -0.34
N LYS A 13 20.82 4.68 0.16
CA LYS A 13 20.36 3.50 0.90
C LYS A 13 19.67 3.93 2.19
N ASN A 14 18.34 3.97 2.19
CA ASN A 14 17.59 3.92 3.43
C ASN A 14 17.04 2.51 3.62
N VAL A 15 17.78 1.70 4.38
CA VAL A 15 17.32 0.43 4.92
C VAL A 15 16.44 0.78 6.12
N TYR A 16 15.12 0.85 5.92
CA TYR A 16 14.20 0.89 7.05
C TYR A 16 14.01 -0.52 7.57
N LYS A 17 13.92 -0.64 8.90
CA LYS A 17 14.11 -1.89 9.63
C LYS A 17 13.16 -3.01 9.20
N ASP A 18 12.01 -2.68 8.60
CA ASP A 18 11.04 -3.68 8.11
C ASP A 18 10.53 -3.49 6.66
N THR A 19 10.71 -2.33 6.03
CA THR A 19 10.22 -2.05 4.66
C THR A 19 11.23 -1.25 3.83
N VAL A 20 11.76 -1.80 2.72
CA VAL A 20 12.78 -1.11 1.90
C VAL A 20 12.19 -0.58 0.58
N PHE A 21 12.10 0.74 0.41
CA PHE A 21 11.81 1.34 -0.89
C PHE A 21 13.11 1.45 -1.71
N ILE A 22 13.42 0.44 -2.52
CA ILE A 22 14.60 0.46 -3.40
C ILE A 22 14.19 1.04 -4.75
N ASN A 23 14.62 2.26 -5.09
CA ASN A 23 14.48 2.75 -6.47
C ASN A 23 15.75 2.36 -7.24
N HIS A 24 15.71 1.29 -8.03
CA HIS A 24 16.82 0.91 -8.91
C HIS A 24 16.45 1.28 -10.35
N SER A 25 17.34 1.96 -11.06
CA SER A 25 17.21 2.25 -12.48
C SER A 25 16.83 0.99 -13.27
N GLY A 26 15.60 0.97 -13.80
CA GLY A 26 15.01 -0.16 -14.53
C GLY A 26 13.94 -0.97 -13.78
N LEU A 27 13.72 -0.74 -12.48
CA LEU A 27 12.75 -1.47 -11.66
C LEU A 27 11.84 -0.51 -10.87
N ASN A 28 10.55 -0.44 -11.22
CA ASN A 28 9.56 0.40 -10.52
C ASN A 28 9.08 -0.20 -9.18
N ILE A 29 9.99 -0.49 -8.25
CA ILE A 29 9.68 -1.17 -6.98
C ILE A 29 8.61 -0.39 -6.20
N ARG A 30 7.44 -1.02 -5.99
CA ARG A 30 6.31 -0.39 -5.27
C ARG A 30 6.36 -0.62 -3.76
N THR A 31 6.81 -1.80 -3.32
CA THR A 31 6.94 -2.16 -1.90
C THR A 31 7.88 -3.35 -1.70
N ALA A 32 8.52 -3.44 -0.53
CA ALA A 32 9.32 -4.59 -0.12
C ALA A 32 9.27 -4.75 1.39
N VAL A 33 9.33 -5.99 1.88
CA VAL A 33 9.41 -6.32 3.31
C VAL A 33 10.65 -7.16 3.59
N ASN A 34 11.30 -6.90 4.73
CA ASN A 34 12.44 -7.69 5.16
C ASN A 34 12.01 -9.11 5.60
N TYR A 35 12.86 -10.08 5.31
CA TYR A 35 12.74 -11.48 5.68
C TYR A 35 14.11 -11.92 6.19
N LYS A 36 14.31 -12.12 7.50
CA LYS A 36 15.59 -12.57 8.12
C LYS A 36 16.86 -11.77 7.73
N GLN A 37 17.42 -10.99 8.67
CA GLN A 37 18.72 -10.27 8.64
C GLN A 37 19.07 -9.44 7.39
N SER A 38 18.91 -9.95 6.15
CA SER A 38 19.15 -9.26 4.88
C SER A 38 18.41 -9.86 3.67
N ASP A 39 17.61 -10.94 3.80
CA ASP A 39 16.73 -11.38 2.69
C ASP A 39 15.46 -10.51 2.65
N TYR A 40 14.79 -10.44 1.52
CA TYR A 40 13.59 -9.60 1.36
C TYR A 40 12.65 -10.09 0.27
N PHE A 41 11.37 -9.80 0.45
CA PHE A 41 10.35 -10.01 -0.57
C PHE A 41 9.97 -8.68 -1.22
N ILE A 42 9.75 -8.70 -2.53
CA ILE A 42 9.37 -7.54 -3.32
C ILE A 42 8.11 -7.88 -4.12
N ALA A 43 7.13 -7.00 -4.12
CA ALA A 43 5.99 -7.06 -5.03
C ALA A 43 6.13 -5.96 -6.11
N ASN A 44 6.26 -6.33 -7.39
CA ASN A 44 6.54 -5.36 -8.46
C ASN A 44 6.18 -5.82 -9.89
N THR A 45 6.00 -4.88 -10.82
CA THR A 45 5.99 -5.11 -12.27
C THR A 45 7.41 -5.20 -12.83
N LEU A 46 7.74 -6.25 -13.58
CA LEU A 46 8.92 -6.27 -14.46
C LEU A 46 8.50 -5.97 -15.91
N ASP A 47 9.49 -5.78 -16.78
CA ASP A 47 9.48 -5.27 -18.17
C ASP A 47 8.40 -5.84 -19.15
N ASP A 48 7.60 -6.82 -18.72
CA ASP A 48 6.50 -7.46 -19.46
C ASP A 48 5.09 -6.98 -19.04
N GLN A 49 4.99 -5.92 -18.24
CA GLN A 49 3.74 -5.37 -17.66
C GLN A 49 3.02 -6.30 -16.66
N ARG A 50 3.62 -7.45 -16.29
CA ARG A 50 3.03 -8.36 -15.29
C ARG A 50 3.60 -8.06 -13.91
N TYR A 51 2.73 -8.16 -12.90
CA TYR A 51 3.15 -8.09 -11.51
C TYR A 51 3.82 -9.40 -11.11
N LYS A 52 4.83 -9.30 -10.26
CA LYS A 52 5.68 -10.38 -9.78
C LYS A 52 5.91 -10.24 -8.29
N LEU A 53 5.91 -11.37 -7.60
CA LEU A 53 6.42 -11.50 -6.25
C LEU A 53 7.83 -12.09 -6.35
N ILE A 54 8.82 -11.44 -5.74
CA ILE A 54 10.23 -11.79 -5.89
C ILE A 54 10.83 -11.95 -4.49
N LYS A 55 11.48 -13.09 -4.23
CA LYS A 55 12.37 -13.25 -3.09
C LYS A 55 13.81 -12.97 -3.52
N ARG A 56 14.52 -12.18 -2.71
CA ARG A 56 15.96 -11.98 -2.85
C ARG A 56 16.69 -12.33 -1.57
N ASN A 57 17.91 -12.83 -1.74
CA ASN A 57 18.79 -13.11 -0.62
C ASN A 57 19.58 -11.86 -0.17
N ALA A 58 20.38 -12.02 0.89
CA ALA A 58 21.29 -11.02 1.43
C ALA A 58 22.22 -10.38 0.38
N GLU A 59 22.65 -11.12 -0.63
CA GLU A 59 23.48 -10.62 -1.74
C GLU A 59 22.66 -9.95 -2.86
N LYS A 60 21.35 -9.77 -2.65
CA LYS A 60 20.38 -9.19 -3.59
C LYS A 60 20.16 -10.03 -4.85
N LYS A 61 20.60 -11.29 -4.85
CA LYS A 61 20.32 -12.24 -5.92
C LYS A 61 18.88 -12.72 -5.80
N ILE A 62 18.25 -13.03 -6.93
CA ILE A 62 16.89 -13.58 -6.95
C ILE A 62 16.97 -15.05 -6.55
N ASP A 63 16.29 -15.42 -5.46
CA ASP A 63 16.11 -16.81 -5.06
C ASP A 63 14.99 -17.44 -5.89
N TRP A 64 13.86 -16.76 -5.93
CA TRP A 64 12.70 -17.14 -6.73
C TRP A 64 11.87 -15.93 -7.11
N ASN A 65 11.09 -16.07 -8.17
CA ASN A 65 10.03 -15.12 -8.50
C ASN A 65 8.78 -15.86 -8.98
N TYR A 66 7.63 -15.27 -8.73
CA TYR A 66 6.33 -15.72 -9.20
C TYR A 66 5.72 -14.62 -10.05
N SER A 67 5.28 -14.94 -11.27
CA SER A 67 4.59 -14.01 -12.16
C SER A 67 3.09 -14.28 -12.13
N PHE A 68 2.29 -13.24 -11.98
CA PHE A 68 0.84 -13.36 -12.03
C PHE A 68 0.39 -13.37 -13.49
N ASP A 69 -0.23 -14.46 -13.92
CA ASP A 69 -0.62 -14.67 -15.33
C ASP A 69 -1.95 -14.00 -15.72
N ASP A 70 -2.74 -13.57 -14.74
CA ASP A 70 -3.96 -12.81 -15.01
C ASP A 70 -3.64 -11.35 -15.35
N ALA A 71 -3.97 -10.95 -16.59
CA ALA A 71 -3.73 -9.62 -17.17
C ALA A 71 -4.42 -8.44 -16.43
N GLY A 72 -5.07 -8.67 -15.30
CA GLY A 72 -5.62 -7.63 -14.43
C GLY A 72 -5.10 -7.63 -13.00
N SER A 73 -4.34 -8.64 -12.57
CA SER A 73 -3.91 -8.72 -11.17
C SER A 73 -2.82 -7.69 -10.88
N LYS A 74 -2.99 -6.93 -9.79
CA LYS A 74 -2.05 -5.88 -9.36
C LYS A 74 -1.67 -6.08 -7.90
N LEU A 75 -0.40 -5.91 -7.59
CA LEU A 75 0.12 -5.96 -6.21
C LEU A 75 0.53 -4.56 -5.77
N PHE A 76 0.25 -4.22 -4.52
CA PHE A 76 0.55 -2.90 -3.98
C PHE A 76 1.25 -2.93 -2.62
N GLY A 77 0.79 -3.78 -1.70
CA GLY A 77 1.34 -3.89 -0.35
C GLY A 77 1.90 -5.29 -0.09
N ILE A 78 2.89 -5.38 0.78
CA ILE A 78 3.46 -6.65 1.22
C ILE A 78 3.74 -6.58 2.72
N ALA A 79 3.43 -7.66 3.43
CA ALA A 79 3.73 -7.87 4.83
C ALA A 79 4.31 -9.28 5.02
N PHE A 80 5.08 -9.46 6.08
CA PHE A 80 5.58 -10.76 6.49
C PHE A 80 5.15 -11.01 7.93
N ASP A 81 4.46 -12.11 8.19
CA ASP A 81 3.91 -12.39 9.52
C ASP A 81 4.76 -13.33 10.38
N GLY A 82 5.92 -13.75 9.86
CA GLY A 82 6.80 -14.73 10.48
C GLY A 82 6.75 -16.11 9.80
N GLN A 83 5.63 -16.45 9.18
CA GLN A 83 5.41 -17.73 8.50
C GLN A 83 5.07 -17.56 7.02
N PHE A 84 4.27 -16.56 6.70
CA PHE A 84 3.74 -16.29 5.38
C PHE A 84 4.09 -14.89 4.88
N VAL A 85 4.18 -14.81 3.55
CA VAL A 85 4.22 -13.56 2.81
C VAL A 85 2.78 -13.19 2.45
N ILE A 86 2.34 -12.04 2.93
CA ILE A 86 0.99 -11.53 2.72
C ILE A 86 1.08 -10.37 1.73
N VAL A 87 0.29 -10.43 0.66
CA VAL A 87 0.36 -9.42 -0.41
C VAL A 87 -1.03 -8.84 -0.63
N SER A 88 -1.16 -7.52 -0.54
CA SER A 88 -2.40 -6.83 -0.89
C SER A 88 -2.40 -6.43 -2.37
N GLY A 89 -3.57 -6.51 -2.97
CA GLY A 89 -3.71 -6.34 -4.40
C GLY A 89 -5.12 -6.13 -4.88
N CYS A 90 -5.28 -6.26 -6.19
CA CYS A 90 -6.55 -6.59 -6.80
C CYS A 90 -6.36 -7.72 -7.82
N THR A 91 -7.42 -8.48 -8.06
CA THR A 91 -7.48 -9.52 -9.10
C THR A 91 -8.70 -9.33 -9.98
N LYS A 92 -8.65 -9.83 -11.22
CA LYS A 92 -9.78 -9.73 -12.15
C LYS A 92 -10.52 -11.06 -12.21
N LYS A 93 -11.81 -11.04 -11.87
CA LYS A 93 -12.71 -12.20 -11.97
C LYS A 93 -13.99 -11.79 -12.69
N ASN A 94 -14.40 -12.54 -13.72
CA ASN A 94 -15.59 -12.25 -14.53
C ASN A 94 -15.65 -10.79 -15.03
N ASN A 95 -14.53 -10.29 -15.55
CA ASN A 95 -14.36 -8.89 -15.99
C ASN A 95 -14.54 -7.80 -14.92
N LYS A 96 -14.53 -8.15 -13.64
CA LYS A 96 -14.59 -7.19 -12.52
C LYS A 96 -13.33 -7.28 -11.66
N PHE A 97 -12.88 -6.13 -11.14
CA PHE A 97 -11.75 -6.07 -10.22
C PHE A 97 -12.24 -6.29 -8.79
N TYR A 98 -11.57 -7.19 -8.08
CA TYR A 98 -11.79 -7.47 -6.67
C TYR A 98 -10.54 -7.07 -5.90
N PRO A 99 -10.66 -6.25 -4.86
CA PRO A 99 -9.60 -6.15 -3.87
C PRO A 99 -9.32 -7.51 -3.26
N CYS A 100 -8.05 -7.83 -3.05
CA CYS A 100 -7.66 -9.14 -2.58
C CYS A 100 -6.42 -9.11 -1.69
N VAL A 101 -6.30 -10.16 -0.89
CA VAL A 101 -5.09 -10.51 -0.17
C VAL A 101 -4.65 -11.89 -0.63
N TYR A 102 -3.40 -12.00 -1.05
CA TYR A 102 -2.75 -13.26 -1.34
C TYR A 102 -1.89 -13.69 -0.17
N ARG A 103 -1.85 -14.99 0.10
CA ARG A 103 -0.98 -15.60 1.10
C ARG A 103 -0.08 -16.61 0.43
N TYR A 104 1.23 -16.47 0.62
CA TYR A 104 2.27 -17.36 0.13
C TYR A 104 3.11 -17.88 1.28
N ASP A 105 3.66 -19.07 1.13
CA ASP A 105 4.77 -19.50 1.98
C ASP A 105 6.10 -18.83 1.55
N THR A 106 7.15 -19.07 2.33
CA THR A 106 8.47 -18.48 2.08
C THR A 106 9.22 -19.08 0.88
N SER A 107 8.77 -20.23 0.36
CA SER A 107 9.24 -20.81 -0.91
C SER A 107 8.53 -20.22 -2.13
N GLY A 108 7.50 -19.41 -1.95
CA GLY A 108 6.74 -18.79 -3.03
C GLY A 108 5.58 -19.65 -3.52
N THR A 109 5.19 -20.68 -2.79
CA THR A 109 3.99 -21.46 -3.08
C THR A 109 2.76 -20.68 -2.60
N ALA A 110 1.78 -20.52 -3.49
CA ALA A 110 0.50 -19.90 -3.15
C ALA A 110 -0.26 -20.80 -2.18
N ILE A 111 -0.71 -20.21 -1.07
CA ILE A 111 -1.49 -20.90 -0.03
C ILE A 111 -2.97 -20.56 -0.21
N ASP A 112 -3.32 -19.27 -0.20
CA ASP A 112 -4.71 -18.81 -0.30
C ASP A 112 -4.83 -17.46 -1.02
N THR A 113 -6.04 -17.19 -1.52
CA THR A 113 -6.46 -15.89 -2.01
C THR A 113 -7.78 -15.49 -1.36
N PHE A 114 -7.78 -14.38 -0.64
CA PHE A 114 -8.95 -13.80 -0.01
C PHE A 114 -9.48 -12.67 -0.88
N LEU A 115 -10.73 -12.79 -1.32
CA LEU A 115 -11.41 -11.75 -2.09
C LEU A 115 -12.33 -10.96 -1.17
N TYR A 116 -12.25 -9.64 -1.26
CA TYR A 116 -13.12 -8.73 -0.51
C TYR A 116 -14.11 -8.04 -1.45
N ASP A 117 -15.11 -7.40 -0.85
CA ASP A 117 -16.30 -6.91 -1.52
C ASP A 117 -15.98 -6.21 -2.85
N ASN A 118 -16.64 -6.68 -3.91
CA ASN A 118 -16.74 -5.94 -5.15
C ASN A 118 -17.50 -4.65 -4.82
N PRO A 119 -16.95 -3.46 -5.09
CA PRO A 119 -17.74 -2.26 -4.93
C PRO A 119 -19.00 -2.42 -5.78
N THR A 120 -20.17 -2.26 -5.16
CA THR A 120 -21.49 -2.43 -5.78
C THR A 120 -21.65 -1.65 -7.10
N THR A 121 -20.83 -0.63 -7.28
CA THR A 121 -20.72 0.24 -8.44
C THR A 121 -19.95 -0.37 -9.63
N GLY A 122 -19.30 -1.53 -9.47
CA GLY A 122 -18.41 -2.15 -10.46
C GLY A 122 -17.13 -1.34 -10.74
N LEU A 123 -16.88 -0.31 -9.93
CA LEU A 123 -15.74 0.58 -10.08
C LEU A 123 -14.49 -0.01 -9.41
N PRO A 124 -13.27 0.42 -9.72
CA PRO A 124 -12.09 -0.15 -9.09
C PRO A 124 -11.99 0.25 -7.61
N ALA A 125 -11.67 -0.74 -6.79
CA ALA A 125 -11.16 -0.57 -5.43
C ALA A 125 -9.75 -1.17 -5.35
N THR A 126 -8.85 -0.48 -4.67
CA THR A 126 -7.42 -0.81 -4.69
C THR A 126 -6.86 -0.79 -3.27
N TYR A 127 -6.27 -1.89 -2.82
CA TYR A 127 -5.64 -2.02 -1.50
C TYR A 127 -4.15 -1.72 -1.60
N PHE A 128 -3.78 -0.46 -1.34
CA PHE A 128 -2.44 0.07 -1.56
C PHE A 128 -1.41 -0.40 -0.53
N SER A 129 -1.84 -0.67 0.69
CA SER A 129 -0.95 -1.13 1.76
C SER A 129 -1.58 -2.25 2.57
N ILE A 130 -0.71 -3.03 3.21
CA ILE A 130 -1.05 -4.00 4.24
C ILE A 130 0.06 -4.02 5.27
N GLU A 131 -0.30 -4.03 6.54
CA GLU A 131 0.62 -4.14 7.67
C GLU A 131 0.04 -5.12 8.70
N LYS A 132 0.90 -5.92 9.34
CA LYS A 132 0.49 -6.81 10.43
C LYS A 132 0.28 -5.97 11.70
N THR A 133 -0.81 -6.22 12.40
CA THR A 133 -1.12 -5.55 13.67
C THR A 133 -0.64 -6.36 14.87
N ASN A 134 -0.50 -5.71 16.02
CA ASN A 134 0.00 -6.29 17.28
C ASN A 134 -0.89 -7.43 17.79
N ASP A 135 -2.19 -7.38 17.49
CA ASP A 135 -3.15 -8.45 17.79
C ASP A 135 -3.02 -9.67 16.85
N GLY A 136 -2.05 -9.67 15.93
CA GLY A 136 -1.83 -10.75 14.96
C GLY A 136 -2.72 -10.70 13.72
N GLY A 137 -3.61 -9.70 13.61
CA GLY A 137 -4.37 -9.42 12.40
C GLY A 137 -3.61 -8.55 11.40
N TYR A 138 -4.36 -7.87 10.52
CA TYR A 138 -3.79 -6.98 9.52
C TYR A 138 -4.61 -5.72 9.35
N ILE A 139 -3.94 -4.62 9.06
CA ILE A 139 -4.55 -3.35 8.66
C ILE A 139 -4.20 -3.07 7.21
N LEU A 140 -5.20 -2.68 6.42
CA LEU A 140 -5.05 -2.34 5.02
C LEU A 140 -5.58 -0.94 4.78
N SER A 141 -4.97 -0.21 3.85
CA SER A 141 -5.55 1.02 3.33
C SER A 141 -5.56 1.07 1.82
N GLY A 142 -6.45 1.90 1.31
CA GLY A 142 -6.56 2.09 -0.12
C GLY A 142 -7.60 3.12 -0.52
N HIS A 143 -8.07 3.03 -1.76
CA HIS A 143 -9.14 3.88 -2.27
C HIS A 143 -10.26 3.05 -2.89
N LYS A 144 -11.50 3.48 -2.67
CA LYS A 144 -12.69 2.88 -3.27
C LYS A 144 -13.34 3.91 -4.19
N THR A 145 -13.40 3.64 -5.48
CA THR A 145 -14.08 4.57 -6.39
C THR A 145 -15.59 4.45 -6.19
N THR A 146 -16.25 5.50 -5.70
CA THR A 146 -17.69 5.50 -5.43
C THR A 146 -18.49 6.20 -6.53
N SER A 147 -17.87 7.13 -7.28
CA SER A 147 -18.50 7.77 -8.45
C SER A 147 -17.44 8.23 -9.44
N ILE A 148 -17.56 7.80 -10.72
CA ILE A 148 -16.72 8.31 -11.81
C ILE A 148 -17.06 9.78 -12.10
N ARG A 149 -18.37 10.11 -12.13
CA ARG A 149 -18.87 11.45 -12.48
C ARG A 149 -18.40 12.51 -11.50
N GLU A 150 -18.43 12.18 -10.22
CA GLU A 150 -18.02 13.09 -9.13
C GLU A 150 -16.54 12.92 -8.75
N ASN A 151 -15.83 11.97 -9.38
CA ASN A 151 -14.46 11.58 -9.05
C ASN A 151 -14.24 11.33 -7.54
N LYS A 152 -15.26 10.77 -6.86
CA LYS A 152 -15.18 10.44 -5.44
C LYS A 152 -14.44 9.12 -5.25
N LYS A 153 -13.33 9.21 -4.52
CA LYS A 153 -12.46 8.08 -4.18
C LYS A 153 -12.06 8.19 -2.70
N PRO A 154 -12.99 7.93 -1.77
CA PRO A 154 -12.67 7.91 -0.36
C PRO A 154 -11.45 7.01 -0.09
N ILE A 155 -10.60 7.46 0.84
CA ILE A 155 -9.61 6.58 1.47
C ILE A 155 -10.40 5.56 2.27
N PHE A 156 -9.98 4.31 2.33
CA PHE A 156 -10.54 3.36 3.29
C PHE A 156 -9.45 2.79 4.19
N LEU A 157 -9.89 2.32 5.35
CA LEU A 157 -9.14 1.52 6.30
C LEU A 157 -9.91 0.22 6.54
N LEU A 158 -9.25 -0.91 6.37
CA LEU A 158 -9.83 -2.25 6.56
C LEU A 158 -9.00 -3.01 7.59
N LYS A 159 -9.64 -3.40 8.69
CA LYS A 159 -9.03 -4.30 9.68
C LYS A 159 -9.50 -5.72 9.43
N LEU A 160 -8.53 -6.62 9.41
CA LEU A 160 -8.71 -8.06 9.36
C LEU A 160 -8.21 -8.69 10.66
N ASN A 161 -8.80 -9.83 11.03
CA ASN A 161 -8.21 -10.71 12.04
C ASN A 161 -7.14 -11.62 11.41
N SER A 162 -6.50 -12.46 12.22
CA SER A 162 -5.45 -13.40 11.78
C SER A 162 -5.93 -14.46 10.77
N ASN A 163 -7.25 -14.67 10.68
CA ASN A 163 -7.89 -15.57 9.73
C ASN A 163 -8.38 -14.84 8.48
N PHE A 164 -7.94 -13.59 8.27
CA PHE A 164 -8.34 -12.74 7.13
C PHE A 164 -9.84 -12.42 7.07
N ASN A 165 -10.58 -12.58 8.18
CA ASN A 165 -11.97 -12.15 8.26
C ASN A 165 -12.04 -10.66 8.58
N LYS A 166 -12.93 -9.94 7.90
CA LYS A 166 -13.18 -8.51 8.11
C LYS A 166 -13.69 -8.25 9.53
N ILE A 167 -12.97 -7.42 10.28
CA ILE A 167 -13.41 -6.87 11.57
C ILE A 167 -14.19 -5.58 11.31
N PHE A 168 -13.59 -4.63 10.59
CA PHE A 168 -14.25 -3.40 10.18
C PHE A 168 -13.70 -2.87 8.85
N GLU A 169 -14.51 -2.09 8.13
CA GLU A 169 -14.10 -1.27 6.99
C GLU A 169 -14.68 0.14 7.19
N ILE A 170 -13.83 1.16 7.16
CA ILE A 170 -14.23 2.56 7.29
C ILE A 170 -13.72 3.33 6.08
N SER A 171 -14.54 4.25 5.58
CA SER A 171 -14.23 5.13 4.46
C SER A 171 -14.16 6.58 4.91
N PHE A 172 -13.13 7.29 4.48
CA PHE A 172 -12.87 8.70 4.73
C PHE A 172 -13.04 9.45 3.42
N ASP A 173 -14.14 10.20 3.29
CA ASP A 173 -14.36 11.07 2.14
C ASP A 173 -13.49 12.32 2.29
N LEU A 174 -12.45 12.45 1.46
CA LEU A 174 -11.55 13.58 1.56
C LEU A 174 -12.23 14.94 1.34
N SER A 175 -13.37 14.98 0.64
CA SER A 175 -14.13 16.23 0.47
C SER A 175 -14.70 16.77 1.78
N THR A 176 -14.77 15.96 2.85
CA THR A 176 -15.17 16.44 4.17
C THR A 176 -14.03 17.10 4.94
N PHE A 177 -12.78 16.90 4.51
CA PHE A 177 -11.59 17.39 5.21
C PHE A 177 -10.89 18.52 4.45
N VAL A 178 -11.02 18.52 3.12
CA VAL A 178 -10.39 19.51 2.25
C VAL A 178 -11.45 20.04 1.30
N ASP A 179 -11.48 21.36 1.07
CA ASP A 179 -12.26 21.93 -0.02
C ASP A 179 -11.49 21.73 -1.32
N ILE A 180 -11.70 20.57 -1.92
CA ILE A 180 -10.95 20.09 -3.07
C ILE A 180 -11.79 20.32 -4.34
N GLY A 181 -11.81 21.57 -4.82
CA GLY A 181 -12.56 22.01 -6.01
C GLY A 181 -12.07 21.47 -7.38
N VAL A 182 -11.19 20.47 -7.41
CA VAL A 182 -10.70 19.85 -8.66
C VAL A 182 -10.70 18.31 -8.62
N LYS A 183 -10.48 17.68 -9.77
CA LYS A 183 -10.28 16.22 -9.85
C LYS A 183 -8.88 15.87 -9.36
N TYR A 184 -8.78 15.03 -8.33
CA TYR A 184 -7.51 14.52 -7.80
C TYR A 184 -7.23 13.11 -8.28
N THR A 185 -5.93 12.86 -8.48
CA THR A 185 -5.35 11.53 -8.62
C THR A 185 -4.73 11.15 -7.28
N PHE A 186 -4.87 9.89 -6.91
CA PHE A 186 -4.25 9.32 -5.72
C PHE A 186 -2.98 8.59 -6.11
N PHE A 187 -1.91 8.84 -5.37
CA PHE A 187 -0.59 8.28 -5.65
C PHE A 187 -0.25 7.10 -4.73
N GLY A 188 -1.00 6.93 -3.63
CA GLY A 188 -0.88 5.83 -2.71
C GLY A 188 -1.38 6.20 -1.31
N THR A 189 -1.70 5.18 -0.54
CA THR A 189 -2.02 5.32 0.88
C THR A 189 -1.37 4.20 1.67
N TYR A 190 -1.01 4.52 2.91
CA TYR A 190 -0.39 3.62 3.87
C TYR A 190 -1.14 3.71 5.20
N ALA A 191 -1.36 2.59 5.87
CA ALA A 191 -1.90 2.57 7.22
C ALA A 191 -1.05 1.73 8.15
N LYS A 192 -0.97 2.19 9.40
CA LYS A 192 -0.23 1.57 10.47
C LYS A 192 -0.98 1.66 11.80
N GLU A 193 -0.91 0.60 12.59
CA GLU A 193 -1.38 0.62 13.98
C GLU A 193 -0.45 1.46 14.87
N SER A 194 -1.05 2.32 15.69
CA SER A 194 -0.34 3.15 16.66
C SER A 194 -0.25 2.47 18.03
N GLU A 195 0.69 2.93 18.85
CA GLU A 195 0.94 2.36 20.20
C GLU A 195 -0.30 2.41 21.12
N ASP A 196 -1.17 3.41 20.94
CA ASP A 196 -2.44 3.56 21.66
C ASP A 196 -3.57 2.65 21.12
N GLY A 197 -3.27 1.75 20.18
CA GLY A 197 -4.21 0.82 19.55
C GLY A 197 -5.09 1.44 18.46
N GLY A 198 -4.90 2.72 18.13
CA GLY A 198 -5.54 3.36 16.97
C GLY A 198 -4.76 3.14 15.67
N TYR A 199 -5.04 3.96 14.65
CA TYR A 199 -4.35 3.85 13.35
C TYR A 199 -3.94 5.20 12.78
N TYR A 200 -2.73 5.27 12.23
CA TYR A 200 -2.30 6.35 11.35
C TYR A 200 -2.55 5.94 9.89
N ILE A 201 -3.14 6.84 9.12
CA ILE A 201 -3.34 6.69 7.68
C ILE A 201 -2.67 7.85 6.97
N PHE A 202 -1.69 7.57 6.14
CA PHE A 202 -1.05 8.53 5.27
C PHE A 202 -1.58 8.38 3.85
N SER A 203 -1.86 9.48 3.16
CA SER A 203 -2.30 9.46 1.76
C SER A 203 -1.72 10.63 0.98
N LYS A 204 -1.29 10.36 -0.26
CA LYS A 204 -0.86 11.37 -1.23
C LYS A 204 -1.92 11.57 -2.30
N TYR A 205 -2.30 12.81 -2.53
CA TYR A 205 -3.34 13.20 -3.48
C TYR A 205 -2.93 14.45 -4.25
N GLY A 206 -3.35 14.60 -5.50
CA GLY A 206 -2.90 15.72 -6.31
C GLY A 206 -3.14 15.54 -7.79
N ASN A 207 -2.85 16.58 -8.57
CA ASN A 207 -2.75 16.47 -10.03
C ASN A 207 -1.49 17.19 -10.50
N LEU A 208 -1.48 18.53 -10.49
CA LEU A 208 -0.29 19.34 -10.76
C LEU A 208 0.59 19.52 -9.51
N ASN A 209 -0.05 19.66 -8.34
CA ASN A 209 0.61 19.70 -7.04
C ASN A 209 0.23 18.44 -6.25
N VAL A 210 1.22 17.78 -5.64
CA VAL A 210 1.02 16.62 -4.77
C VAL A 210 0.96 17.10 -3.33
N PHE A 211 -0.16 16.83 -2.68
CA PHE A 211 -0.41 17.08 -1.26
C PHE A 211 -0.38 15.76 -0.50
N SER A 212 -0.20 15.87 0.81
CA SER A 212 -0.27 14.74 1.73
C SER A 212 -1.25 15.04 2.86
N ILE A 213 -1.88 13.99 3.37
CA ILE A 213 -2.72 14.05 4.57
C ILE A 213 -2.36 12.88 5.49
N ILE A 214 -2.36 13.14 6.78
CA ILE A 214 -2.30 12.12 7.83
C ILE A 214 -3.60 12.17 8.59
N ILE A 215 -4.26 11.03 8.71
CA ILE A 215 -5.47 10.84 9.52
C ILE A 215 -5.05 9.93 10.68
N LYS A 216 -5.27 10.39 11.92
CA LYS A 216 -5.18 9.53 13.10
C LYS A 216 -6.58 9.12 13.52
N THR A 217 -6.70 7.86 13.90
CA THR A 217 -7.94 7.27 14.40
C THR A 217 -7.73 6.61 15.76
N ASN A 218 -8.83 6.31 16.45
CA ASN A 218 -8.84 5.39 17.59
C ASN A 218 -8.92 3.91 17.13
N SER A 219 -8.97 2.97 18.07
CA SER A 219 -9.01 1.52 17.77
C SER A 219 -10.27 1.05 17.03
N LYS A 220 -11.33 1.87 17.03
CA LYS A 220 -12.55 1.63 16.25
C LYS A 220 -12.49 2.27 14.86
N GLY A 221 -11.38 2.94 14.52
CA GLY A 221 -11.16 3.65 13.26
C GLY A 221 -11.88 5.00 13.15
N GLU A 222 -12.38 5.54 14.27
CA GLU A 222 -12.98 6.88 14.32
C GLU A 222 -11.87 7.94 14.31
N VAL A 223 -12.03 9.00 13.52
CA VAL A 223 -11.00 10.05 13.37
C VAL A 223 -10.82 10.84 14.67
N THR A 224 -9.58 10.97 15.12
CA THR A 224 -9.20 11.76 16.30
C THR A 224 -8.38 13.00 15.94
N SER A 225 -7.60 12.96 14.85
CA SER A 225 -6.91 14.15 14.35
C SER A 225 -6.57 14.03 12.86
N ILE A 226 -6.35 15.19 12.23
CA ILE A 226 -5.93 15.31 10.83
C ILE A 226 -4.75 16.27 10.76
N THR A 227 -3.75 15.94 9.95
CA THR A 227 -2.55 16.76 9.75
C THR A 227 -2.22 16.90 8.28
N TYR A 228 -1.87 18.12 7.88
CA TYR A 228 -1.44 18.48 6.52
C TYR A 228 0.05 18.83 6.55
N PRO A 229 0.95 17.94 6.12
CA PRO A 229 2.38 18.23 6.18
C PRO A 229 2.76 19.28 5.11
N GLU A 230 3.22 20.45 5.55
CA GLU A 230 3.45 21.62 4.70
C GLU A 230 4.74 21.53 3.83
N ASP A 231 5.66 20.61 4.12
CA ASP A 231 6.93 20.44 3.38
C ASP A 231 7.18 18.97 3.00
N ASN A 232 7.61 18.73 1.75
CA ASN A 232 8.03 17.42 1.22
C ASN A 232 9.12 16.73 2.07
N MET A 233 10.00 17.51 2.70
CA MET A 233 11.05 16.96 3.58
C MET A 233 10.48 16.46 4.92
N LEU A 234 9.48 17.17 5.46
CA LEU A 234 8.71 16.74 6.63
C LEU A 234 7.85 15.51 6.31
N GLN A 235 7.24 15.46 5.11
CA GLN A 235 6.51 14.28 4.62
C GLN A 235 7.40 13.03 4.59
N THR A 236 8.64 13.17 4.13
CA THR A 236 9.60 12.06 4.04
C THR A 236 10.04 11.58 5.42
N LYS A 237 10.26 12.50 6.37
CA LYS A 237 10.59 12.17 7.77
C LYS A 237 9.42 11.49 8.49
N ILE A 238 8.18 11.95 8.29
CA ILE A 238 7.01 11.33 8.89
C ILE A 238 6.78 9.93 8.30
N LEU A 239 6.90 9.77 6.99
CA LEU A 239 6.80 8.45 6.35
C LEU A 239 7.88 7.50 6.89
N ALA A 240 9.13 7.97 6.99
CA ALA A 240 10.22 7.21 7.60
C ALA A 240 9.91 6.82 9.05
N HIS A 241 9.43 7.76 9.88
CA HIS A 241 9.10 7.51 11.28
C HIS A 241 7.97 6.50 11.45
N LEU A 242 6.90 6.63 10.66
CA LEU A 242 5.81 5.66 10.62
C LEU A 242 6.31 4.27 10.20
N ILE A 243 7.34 4.16 9.37
CA ILE A 243 7.89 2.86 8.96
C ILE A 243 8.87 2.27 10.00
N THR A 244 9.49 3.08 10.86
CA THR A 244 10.60 2.63 11.74
C THR A 244 10.26 2.33 13.20
N CYS A 245 9.06 2.65 13.67
CA CYS A 245 8.66 2.44 15.07
C CYS A 245 7.92 1.13 15.28
#